data_AF-A0A7G8H9Y5-F1
#
_entry.id   AF-A0A7G8H9Y5-F1
#
_cell.length_a   1.000
_cell.length_b   1.000
_cell.length_c   1.000
_cell.angle_alpha   90.00
_cell.angle_beta   90.00
_cell.angle_gamma   90.00
#
_symmetry.space_group_name_H-M   'P 1'
#
loop_
_entity.id
_entity.type
_entity.pdbx_description
1 polymer ?
#
loop_
_entity_poly.entity_id
_entity_poly.type
_entity_poly.pdbx_seq_one_letter_code
_entity_poly.pdbx_strand_id
1 'polypeptide(L)'
;MKALHWLLLTLLSPVALGATAFQPLDRVQGWLIERRLDDMQEPICRASVPGHGTWFSARVRLDADDLVVVPEGLQPPDETALNAVREALQRCRDSVLYL
;
A
#
# COMPACT_ATOMS: atom_id res chain seq x y z
N MET A 1 35.88 -8.96 -29.63
CA MET A 1 35.56 -9.29 -28.22
C MET A 1 35.30 -8.06 -27.32
N LYS A 2 35.75 -6.83 -27.67
CA LYS A 2 35.51 -5.64 -26.85
C LYS A 2 34.07 -5.08 -26.93
N ALA A 3 33.40 -5.20 -28.08
CA ALA A 3 32.03 -4.71 -28.26
C ALA A 3 30.99 -5.46 -27.40
N LEU A 4 31.21 -6.76 -27.15
CA LEU A 4 30.29 -7.59 -26.36
C LEU A 4 30.31 -7.24 -24.86
N HIS A 5 31.44 -6.75 -24.35
CA HIS A 5 31.56 -6.32 -22.95
C HIS A 5 30.77 -5.04 -22.67
N TRP A 6 30.71 -4.11 -23.62
CA TRP A 6 29.95 -2.86 -23.45
C TRP A 6 28.44 -3.07 -23.50
N LEU A 7 27.97 -4.08 -24.25
CA LEU A 7 26.56 -4.49 -24.29
C LEU A 7 26.09 -5.15 -22.98
N LEU A 8 26.99 -5.76 -22.21
CA LEU A 8 26.63 -6.39 -20.92
C LEU A 8 26.43 -5.37 -19.79
N LEU A 9 27.15 -4.24 -19.81
CA LEU A 9 27.04 -3.22 -18.76
C LEU A 9 25.76 -2.37 -18.83
N THR A 10 25.08 -2.31 -19.99
CA THR A 10 23.80 -1.60 -20.12
C THR A 10 22.59 -2.41 -19.63
N LEU A 11 22.77 -3.71 -19.35
CA LEU A 11 21.70 -4.61 -18.88
C LEU A 11 21.58 -4.65 -17.35
N LEU A 12 22.49 -3.99 -16.63
CA LEU A 12 22.55 -3.96 -15.16
C LEU A 12 22.06 -2.64 -14.58
N SER A 13 21.23 -1.88 -15.29
CA SER A 13 20.46 -0.82 -14.65
C SER A 13 19.48 -1.50 -13.70
N PRO A 14 19.64 -1.37 -12.36
CA PRO A 14 18.59 -1.80 -11.47
C PRO A 14 17.45 -0.83 -11.74
N VAL A 15 16.42 -1.32 -12.44
CA VAL A 15 15.20 -0.56 -12.59
C VAL A 15 14.58 -0.53 -11.20
N ALA A 16 14.99 0.46 -10.40
CA ALA A 16 14.31 0.83 -9.17
C ALA A 16 12.98 1.49 -9.58
N LEU A 17 12.06 0.68 -10.11
CA LEU A 17 10.64 1.01 -10.18
C LEU A 17 10.10 0.87 -8.76
N GLY A 18 10.55 1.75 -7.86
CA GLY A 18 9.78 2.07 -6.67
C GLY A 18 8.45 2.61 -7.18
N ALA A 19 7.37 1.86 -7.02
CA ALA A 19 6.05 2.31 -7.43
C ALA A 19 5.71 3.56 -6.60
N THR A 20 5.83 4.75 -7.21
CA THR A 20 5.49 6.03 -6.56
C THR A 20 4.01 6.07 -6.17
N ALA A 21 3.18 5.36 -6.94
CA ALA A 21 1.78 5.11 -6.66
C ALA A 21 1.60 3.90 -5.74
N PHE A 22 0.66 4.04 -4.80
CA PHE A 22 0.16 2.93 -4.00
C PHE A 22 -0.37 1.80 -4.89
N GLN A 23 0.09 0.59 -4.62
CA GLN A 23 -0.33 -0.63 -5.30
C GLN A 23 -1.23 -1.44 -4.37
N PRO A 24 -2.30 -2.07 -4.90
CA PRO A 24 -3.07 -3.08 -4.17
C PRO A 24 -2.16 -4.19 -3.66
N LEU A 25 -2.29 -4.52 -2.37
CA LEU A 25 -1.51 -5.59 -1.72
C LEU A 25 -2.40 -6.75 -1.29
N ASP A 26 -3.53 -6.44 -0.64
CA ASP A 26 -4.40 -7.45 -0.03
C ASP A 26 -5.84 -6.95 0.11
N ARG A 27 -6.77 -7.87 0.39
CA ARG A 27 -8.15 -7.57 0.77
C ARG A 27 -8.53 -8.29 2.06
N VAL A 28 -8.70 -7.52 3.13
CA VAL A 28 -9.05 -8.05 4.46
C VAL A 28 -10.42 -7.51 4.85
N GLN A 29 -11.39 -8.40 5.09
CA GLN A 29 -12.75 -8.01 5.50
C GLN A 29 -13.39 -6.94 4.57
N GLY A 30 -13.13 -7.03 3.26
CA GLY A 30 -13.64 -6.07 2.27
C GLY A 30 -12.84 -4.77 2.13
N TRP A 31 -11.87 -4.52 3.00
CA TRP A 31 -10.95 -3.38 2.88
C TRP A 31 -9.84 -3.68 1.89
N LEU A 32 -9.44 -2.68 1.13
CA LEU A 32 -8.26 -2.74 0.27
C LEU A 32 -7.06 -2.24 1.05
N ILE A 33 -6.06 -3.12 1.23
CA ILE A 33 -4.73 -2.76 1.73
C ILE A 33 -3.88 -2.37 0.52
N GLU A 34 -3.24 -1.22 0.59
CA GLU A 34 -2.35 -0.72 -0.45
C GLU A 34 -0.99 -0.36 0.13
N ARG A 35 0.06 -0.55 -0.67
CA ARG A 35 1.43 -0.21 -0.28
C ARG A 35 2.13 0.57 -1.38
N ARG A 36 2.95 1.52 -0.98
CA ARG A 36 4.05 2.04 -1.80
C ARG A 36 5.36 1.95 -1.03
N LEU A 37 6.47 2.09 -1.74
CA LEU A 37 7.78 2.27 -1.13
C LEU A 37 8.17 3.74 -1.25
N ASP A 38 8.79 4.28 -0.22
CA ASP A 38 9.40 5.61 -0.29
C ASP A 38 10.80 5.57 -0.92
N ASP A 39 11.49 6.71 -0.92
CA ASP A 39 12.82 6.84 -1.52
C ASP A 39 13.90 6.02 -0.79
N MET A 40 13.64 5.63 0.46
CA MET A 40 14.52 4.75 1.25
C MET A 40 14.11 3.28 1.16
N GLN A 41 13.13 2.95 0.32
CA GLN A 41 12.49 1.63 0.21
C GLN A 41 11.74 1.18 1.48
N GLU A 42 11.33 2.12 2.33
CA GLU A 42 10.48 1.83 3.49
C GLU A 42 9.01 1.70 3.06
N PRO A 43 8.27 0.71 3.60
CA PRO A 43 6.88 0.48 3.23
C PRO A 43 5.95 1.55 3.83
N ILE A 44 5.25 2.28 2.97
CA ILE A 44 4.12 3.12 3.36
C ILE A 44 2.84 2.37 3.02
N CYS A 45 2.07 2.01 4.05
CA CYS A 45 0.85 1.21 3.93
C CYS A 45 -0.38 2.03 4.29
N ARG A 46 -1.51 1.75 3.61
CA ARG A 46 -2.81 2.37 3.91
C ARG A 46 -3.96 1.41 3.62
N ALA A 47 -5.11 1.67 4.22
CA ALA A 47 -6.32 0.89 4.00
C ALA A 47 -7.52 1.79 3.71
N SER A 48 -8.39 1.36 2.79
CA SER A 48 -9.69 2.00 2.56
C SER A 48 -10.76 1.01 2.13
N VAL A 49 -12.03 1.34 2.36
CA VAL A 49 -13.16 0.56 1.84
C VAL A 49 -13.43 0.97 0.39
N PRO A 50 -13.27 0.06 -0.59
CA PRO A 50 -13.55 0.35 -2.00
C PRO A 50 -15.05 0.64 -2.22
N GLY A 51 -15.36 1.48 -3.20
CA GLY A 51 -16.75 1.76 -3.62
C GLY A 51 -17.46 2.89 -2.87
N HIS A 52 -16.92 3.36 -1.75
CA HIS A 52 -17.45 4.53 -1.02
C HIS A 52 -17.10 5.89 -1.65
N GLY A 53 -16.27 5.86 -2.69
CA GLY A 53 -15.82 7.02 -3.44
C GLY A 53 -14.77 6.60 -4.46
N THR A 54 -14.61 7.38 -5.53
CA THR A 54 -13.60 7.11 -6.56
C THR A 54 -12.20 7.51 -6.09
N TRP A 55 -12.11 8.55 -5.25
CA TRP A 55 -10.87 9.06 -4.66
C TRP A 55 -10.65 8.55 -3.22
N PHE A 56 -9.39 8.38 -2.82
CA PHE A 56 -9.04 7.86 -1.48
C PHE A 56 -9.60 8.69 -0.33
N SER A 57 -9.50 10.03 -0.40
CA SER A 57 -10.04 10.94 0.63
C SER A 57 -11.56 10.90 0.75
N ALA A 58 -12.26 10.40 -0.27
CA ALA A 58 -13.71 10.22 -0.28
C ALA A 58 -14.15 8.84 0.22
N ARG A 59 -13.23 8.01 0.73
CA ARG A 59 -13.53 6.67 1.26
C ARG A 59 -13.40 6.65 2.78
N VAL A 60 -14.11 5.71 3.40
CA VAL A 60 -13.78 5.26 4.75
C VAL A 60 -12.36 4.68 4.72
N ARG A 61 -11.48 5.18 5.58
CA ARG A 61 -10.05 4.87 5.56
C ARG A 61 -9.44 4.90 6.96
N LEU A 62 -8.26 4.32 7.08
CA LEU A 62 -7.37 4.55 8.23
C LEU A 62 -6.34 5.62 7.85
N ASP A 63 -6.08 6.57 8.75
CA ASP A 63 -5.00 7.54 8.58
C ASP A 63 -3.65 7.00 9.10
N ALA A 64 -2.64 7.87 9.18
CA ALA A 64 -1.28 7.48 9.58
C ALA A 64 -1.19 7.05 11.06
N ASP A 65 -2.15 7.47 11.89
CA ASP A 65 -2.25 7.11 13.31
C ASP A 65 -3.19 5.91 13.53
N ASP A 66 -3.54 5.20 12.45
CA ASP A 66 -4.54 4.12 12.40
C ASP A 66 -5.91 4.56 12.96
N LEU A 67 -6.25 5.85 12.87
CA LEU A 67 -7.56 6.37 13.23
C LEU A 67 -8.53 6.24 12.05
N VAL A 68 -9.76 5.86 12.37
CA VAL A 68 -10.81 5.68 11.37
C VAL A 68 -11.34 7.04 10.94
N VAL A 69 -11.19 7.34 9.66
CA VAL A 69 -11.76 8.53 9.03
C VAL A 69 -12.95 8.10 8.21
N VAL A 70 -14.14 8.59 8.60
CA VAL A 70 -15.42 8.34 7.91
C VAL A 70 -15.87 9.65 7.26
N PRO A 71 -15.91 9.73 5.93
CA PRO A 71 -16.51 10.86 5.23
C PRO A 71 -17.98 11.06 5.59
N GLU A 72 -18.48 12.28 5.46
CA GLU A 72 -19.87 12.61 5.71
C GLU A 72 -20.83 11.75 4.87
N GLY A 73 -21.92 11.28 5.48
CA GLY A 73 -22.94 10.47 4.82
C GLY A 73 -22.59 8.98 4.69
N LEU A 74 -21.43 8.54 5.15
CA LEU A 74 -21.05 7.13 5.20
C LEU A 74 -21.17 6.53 6.60
N GLN A 75 -21.37 5.22 6.66
CA GLN A 75 -21.45 4.50 7.93
C GLN A 75 -20.05 4.19 8.47
N PRO A 76 -19.87 4.23 9.81
CA PRO A 76 -18.67 3.73 10.42
C PRO A 76 -18.54 2.22 10.18
N PRO A 77 -17.31 1.72 10.00
CA PRO A 77 -17.05 0.30 9.80
C PRO A 77 -17.20 -0.50 11.11
N ASP A 78 -17.36 -1.81 10.97
CA ASP A 78 -17.40 -2.74 12.09
C ASP A 78 -16.05 -2.86 12.83
N GLU A 79 -16.08 -2.89 14.16
CA GLU A 79 -14.87 -2.91 15.00
C GLU A 79 -14.04 -4.19 14.83
N THR A 80 -14.70 -5.33 14.56
CA THR A 80 -14.00 -6.59 14.31
C THR A 80 -13.23 -6.51 12.99
N ALA A 81 -13.85 -5.93 11.96
CA ALA A 81 -13.19 -5.67 10.69
C ALA A 81 -12.00 -4.71 10.87
N LEU A 82 -12.15 -3.65 11.67
CA LEU A 82 -11.08 -2.70 11.94
C LEU A 82 -9.85 -3.34 12.59
N ASN A 83 -10.04 -4.22 13.57
CA ASN A 83 -8.92 -4.91 14.22
C ASN A 83 -8.14 -5.77 13.23
N ALA A 84 -8.82 -6.56 12.38
CA ALA A 84 -8.15 -7.37 11.36
C ALA A 84 -7.38 -6.50 10.33
N VAL A 85 -7.92 -5.33 9.98
CA VAL A 85 -7.26 -4.38 9.06
C VAL A 85 -6.05 -3.73 9.71
N ARG A 86 -6.11 -3.38 11.01
CA ARG A 86 -4.96 -2.84 11.76
C ARG A 86 -3.82 -3.86 11.85
N GLU A 87 -4.12 -5.13 12.10
CA GLU A 87 -3.13 -6.20 12.07
C GLU A 87 -2.50 -6.37 10.68
N ALA A 88 -3.30 -6.27 9.62
CA ALA A 88 -2.80 -6.32 8.24
C ALA A 88 -1.87 -5.14 7.92
N LEU A 89 -2.22 -3.93 8.36
CA LEU A 89 -1.35 -2.76 8.22
C LEU A 89 -0.06 -2.91 9.03
N GLN A 90 -0.12 -3.51 10.22
CA GLN A 90 1.08 -3.79 11.00
C GLN A 90 2.02 -4.74 10.25
N ARG A 91 1.54 -5.88 9.74
CA ARG A 91 2.34 -6.80 8.92
C ARG A 91 2.91 -6.14 7.66
N CYS A 92 2.14 -5.23 7.05
CA CYS A 92 2.59 -4.44 5.91
C CYS A 92 3.77 -3.52 6.22
N ARG A 93 3.76 -2.91 7.41
CA ARG A 93 4.84 -2.04 7.89
C ARG A 93 6.06 -2.82 8.35
N ASP A 94 5.85 -3.99 8.96
CA ASP A 94 6.93 -4.81 9.53
C ASP A 94 7.82 -5.47 8.46
N SER A 95 7.28 -5.72 7.26
CA SER A 95 8.03 -6.44 6.23
C SER A 95 7.58 -6.11 4.81
N VAL A 96 8.57 -5.94 3.93
CA VAL A 96 8.35 -5.87 2.47
C VAL A 96 7.73 -7.16 1.93
N LEU A 97 7.92 -8.30 2.60
CA LEU A 97 7.37 -9.58 2.15
C LEU A 97 5.88 -9.78 2.52
N TYR A 98 5.32 -8.97 3.43
CA TYR A 98 3.92 -9.11 3.88
C TYR A 98 3.57 -10.56 4.27
N LEU A 99 4.27 -11.08 5.30
CA LEU A 99 4.10 -12.44 5.82
C LEU A 99 3.24 -12.45 7.08
#